data_AF-A0A067ESM5-F1
#
_entry.id   AF-A0A067ESM5-F1
#
_cell.length_a   1.000
_cell.length_b   1.000
_cell.length_c   1.000
_cell.angle_alpha   90.00
_cell.angle_beta   90.00
_cell.angle_gamma   90.00
#
_symmetry.space_group_name_H-M   'P 1'
#
loop_
_entity.id
_entity.type
_entity.pdbx_description
1 polymer ?
#
loop_
_entity_poly.entity_id
_entity_poly.type
_entity_poly.pdbx_seq_one_letter_code
_entity_poly.pdbx_strand_id
1 'polypeptide(L)'
;EYGIKESWTKLFSFSPSLEGAYLKTIAYSECGNKVLVRLESPEGYHFSWHDLKEQSSHRFQIHGLPHDLWSENTVCVESLVTPDLGKICQTEERG
;
A
#
# COMPACT_ATOMS: atom_id res chain seq x y z
N GLU A 1 32.83 6.63 8.41
CA GLU A 1 32.10 7.65 7.63
C GLU A 1 30.63 7.52 7.92
N TYR A 2 30.08 8.39 8.77
CA TYR A 2 28.66 8.43 9.09
C TYR A 2 28.07 9.60 8.28
N GLY A 3 27.70 9.28 7.05
CA GLY A 3 27.16 10.24 6.09
C GLY A 3 26.47 9.42 5.03
N ILE A 4 25.22 9.05 5.30
CA ILE A 4 24.35 8.34 4.35
C ILE A 4 24.15 9.29 3.16
N LYS A 5 25.03 9.17 2.17
CA LYS A 5 25.03 9.95 0.92
C LYS A 5 23.80 9.67 0.05
N GLU A 6 22.95 8.74 0.48
CA GLU A 6 21.82 8.20 -0.28
C GLU A 6 20.54 8.01 0.55
N SER A 7 20.25 8.91 1.51
CA SER A 7 18.91 8.96 2.12
C SER A 7 17.93 9.63 1.14
N TRP A 8 17.77 9.03 -0.05
CA TRP A 8 16.83 9.53 -1.04
C TRP A 8 15.44 9.05 -0.69
N THR A 9 14.65 9.92 -0.08
CA THR A 9 13.21 9.75 -0.02
C THR A 9 12.68 9.73 -1.45
N LYS A 10 12.25 8.56 -1.93
CA LYS A 10 11.66 8.42 -3.26
C LYS A 10 10.27 9.07 -3.24
N LEU A 11 10.15 10.25 -3.84
CA LEU A 11 8.89 10.95 -3.99
C LEU A 11 8.12 10.37 -5.18
N PHE A 12 6.80 10.26 -5.05
CA PHE A 12 5.90 9.87 -6.13
C PHE A 12 4.68 10.80 -6.15
N SER A 13 4.14 11.02 -7.34
CA SER A 13 2.93 11.81 -7.52
C SER A 13 1.71 10.94 -7.31
N PHE A 14 0.64 11.54 -6.77
CA PHE A 14 -0.63 10.87 -6.56
C PHE A 14 -1.76 11.79 -7.04
N SER A 15 -2.65 11.27 -7.87
CA SER A 15 -3.83 11.94 -8.41
C SER A 15 -5.04 11.00 -8.17
N PRO A 16 -6.05 11.44 -7.40
CA PRO A 16 -6.84 12.66 -7.66
C PRO A 16 -6.66 13.76 -6.59
N SER A 17 -7.32 14.90 -6.80
CA SER A 17 -7.33 16.04 -5.86
C SER A 17 -7.76 15.61 -4.47
N LEU A 18 -6.83 15.68 -3.51
CA LEU A 18 -6.99 15.31 -2.10
C LEU A 18 -7.71 16.40 -1.28
N GLU A 19 -8.53 17.24 -1.90
CA GLU A 19 -9.15 18.36 -1.19
C GLU A 19 -10.11 17.83 -0.11
N GLY A 20 -9.70 17.98 1.16
CA GLY A 20 -10.42 17.43 2.31
C GLY A 20 -10.22 15.93 2.56
N ALA A 21 -9.30 15.26 1.85
CA ALA A 21 -9.03 13.84 2.03
C ALA A 21 -7.69 13.58 2.75
N TYR A 22 -7.70 12.65 3.72
CA TYR A 22 -6.49 12.20 4.40
C TYR A 22 -5.95 10.94 3.71
N LEU A 23 -4.67 10.97 3.32
CA LEU A 23 -4.00 9.84 2.68
C LEU A 23 -2.98 9.22 3.63
N LYS A 24 -3.07 7.91 3.82
CA LYS A 24 -2.13 7.11 4.61
C LYS A 24 -1.54 6.00 3.75
N THR A 25 -0.23 6.01 3.56
CA THR A 25 0.50 4.88 2.99
C THR A 25 0.56 3.74 4.00
N ILE A 26 0.22 2.54 3.57
CA ILE A 26 0.11 1.36 4.43
C ILE A 26 1.28 0.42 4.15
N ALA A 27 1.47 0.02 2.89
CA ALA A 27 2.47 -0.97 2.50
C ALA A 27 2.98 -0.74 1.08
N TYR A 28 4.08 -1.39 0.74
CA TYR A 28 4.58 -1.54 -0.63
C TYR A 28 4.34 -2.98 -1.08
N SER A 29 4.12 -3.19 -2.38
CA SER A 29 4.17 -4.54 -2.95
C SER A 29 5.57 -5.11 -2.78
N GLU A 30 5.69 -6.44 -2.72
CA GLU A 30 6.98 -7.13 -2.65
C GLU A 30 7.92 -6.70 -3.79
N CYS A 31 7.39 -6.50 -5.00
CA CYS A 31 8.15 -6.02 -6.15
C CYS A 31 8.44 -4.50 -6.15
N GLY A 32 7.95 -3.76 -5.15
CA GLY A 32 8.19 -2.32 -4.97
C GLY A 32 7.58 -1.40 -6.02
N ASN A 33 6.72 -1.91 -6.91
CA ASN A 33 6.10 -1.15 -7.99
C ASN A 33 4.71 -0.61 -7.64
N LYS A 34 4.11 -1.07 -6.54
CA LYS A 34 2.79 -0.62 -6.09
C LYS A 34 2.82 -0.20 -4.63
N VAL A 35 2.01 0.79 -4.30
CA VAL A 35 1.82 1.28 -2.94
C VAL A 35 0.38 1.07 -2.54
N LEU A 36 0.16 0.43 -1.40
CA LEU A 36 -1.15 0.36 -0.79
C LEU A 36 -1.39 1.65 -0.01
N VAL A 37 -2.45 2.37 -0.39
CA VAL A 37 -2.88 3.58 0.29
C VAL A 37 -4.30 3.43 0.81
N ARG A 38 -4.55 4.06 1.96
CA ARG A 38 -5.90 4.35 2.46
C ARG A 38 -6.19 5.82 2.22
N LEU A 39 -7.34 6.09 1.62
CA LEU A 39 -7.89 7.42 1.52
C LEU A 39 -9.11 7.50 2.42
N GLU A 40 -9.15 8.55 3.23
CA GLU A 40 -10.28 8.92 4.07
C GLU A 40 -10.88 10.21 3.52
N SER A 41 -12.16 10.16 3.19
CA SER A 41 -12.95 11.29 2.71
C SER A 41 -14.22 11.42 3.58
N PRO A 42 -15.01 12.51 3.43
CA PRO A 42 -16.28 12.65 4.13
C PRO A 42 -17.28 11.50 3.87
N GLU A 43 -17.10 10.77 2.77
CA GLU A 43 -17.95 9.63 2.36
C GLU A 43 -17.50 8.29 2.98
N GLY A 44 -16.40 8.29 3.74
CA GLY A 44 -15.82 7.11 4.36
C GLY A 44 -14.38 6.86 3.91
N TYR A 45 -13.90 5.64 4.10
CA TYR A 45 -12.54 5.26 3.70
C TYR A 45 -12.56 4.20 2.59
N HIS A 46 -11.53 4.23 1.74
CA HIS A 46 -11.31 3.18 0.75
C HIS A 46 -9.82 2.88 0.60
N PHE A 47 -9.54 1.66 0.14
CA PHE A 47 -8.18 1.21 -0.15
C PHE A 47 -7.95 1.23 -1.66
N SER A 48 -6.73 1.61 -2.04
CA SER A 48 -6.30 1.49 -3.42
C SER A 48 -4.84 1.05 -3.53
N TRP A 49 -4.58 0.23 -4.54
CA TRP A 49 -3.23 -0.01 -5.01
C TRP A 49 -2.88 1.06 -6.03
N HIS A 50 -1.85 1.86 -5.74
CA HIS A 50 -1.30 2.84 -6.65
C HIS A 50 -0.08 2.26 -7.36
N ASP A 51 -0.16 2.10 -8.67
CA ASP A 51 0.95 1.66 -9.51
C ASP A 51 1.88 2.85 -9.79
N LEU A 52 3.13 2.74 -9.33
CA LEU A 52 4.12 3.81 -9.44
C LEU A 52 4.66 3.98 -10.86
N LYS A 53 4.55 2.95 -11.72
CA LYS A 53 5.00 3.02 -13.12
C LYS A 53 3.93 3.65 -13.98
N GLU A 54 2.71 3.14 -13.87
CA GLU A 54 1.57 3.57 -14.69
C GLU A 54 0.87 4.81 -14.13
N GLN A 55 1.25 5.26 -12.92
CA GLN A 55 0.60 6.35 -12.18
C GLN A 55 -0.92 6.18 -12.08
N SER A 56 -1.37 4.94 -11.93
CA SER A 56 -2.79 4.58 -11.90
C SER A 56 -3.18 3.98 -10.56
N SER A 57 -4.44 4.19 -10.17
CA SER A 57 -4.98 3.73 -8.89
C SER A 57 -6.09 2.72 -9.12
N HIS A 58 -5.97 1.55 -8.52
CA HIS A 58 -7.02 0.54 -8.52
C HIS A 58 -7.65 0.42 -7.13
N ARG A 59 -8.92 0.83 -7.02
CA ARG A 59 -9.69 0.73 -5.77
C ARG A 59 -10.13 -0.72 -5.55
N PHE A 60 -10.07 -1.17 -4.31
CA PHE A 60 -10.59 -2.47 -3.91
C PHE A 60 -11.28 -2.38 -2.56
N GLN A 61 -12.13 -3.37 -2.27
CA GLN A 61 -12.77 -3.56 -0.97
C GLN A 61 -12.18 -4.79 -0.31
N ILE A 62 -11.95 -4.68 1.00
CA ILE A 62 -11.61 -5.82 1.84
C ILE A 62 -12.88 -6.17 2.61
N HIS A 63 -13.50 -7.28 2.26
CA HIS A 63 -14.72 -7.73 2.91
C HIS A 63 -14.43 -8.18 4.35
N GLY A 64 -15.39 -7.93 5.25
CA GLY A 64 -15.28 -8.29 6.66
C GLY A 64 -14.51 -7.30 7.53
N LEU A 65 -14.09 -6.15 6.99
CA LEU A 65 -13.52 -5.07 7.79
C LEU A 65 -14.61 -4.35 8.60
N PRO A 66 -14.52 -4.28 9.94
CA PRO A 66 -15.43 -3.50 10.74
C PRO A 66 -15.18 -2.00 10.50
N HIS A 67 -16.27 -1.27 10.26
CA HIS A 67 -16.23 0.15 9.91
C HIS A 67 -15.53 1.02 10.98
N ASP A 68 -15.58 0.61 12.24
CA ASP A 68 -15.29 1.50 13.39
C ASP A 68 -13.96 1.22 14.11
N LEU A 69 -13.16 0.24 13.67
CA LEU A 69 -12.05 -0.31 14.49
C LEU A 69 -10.64 0.18 14.10
N TRP A 70 -10.52 1.16 13.21
CA TRP A 70 -9.27 1.40 12.48
C TRP A 70 -8.78 2.85 12.63
N SER A 71 -8.37 3.22 13.85
CA SER A 71 -7.50 4.39 14.08
C SER A 71 -6.05 4.12 13.66
N GLU A 72 -5.59 2.87 13.71
CA GLU A 72 -4.22 2.49 13.34
C GLU A 72 -4.13 1.22 12.50
N ASN A 73 -3.95 1.39 11.19
CA ASN A 73 -3.58 0.29 10.30
C ASN A 73 -2.13 -0.11 10.57
N THR A 74 -1.91 -1.33 11.05
CA THR A 74 -0.59 -1.96 11.21
C THR A 74 -0.38 -3.00 10.12
N VAL A 75 0.83 -3.02 9.56
CA VAL A 75 1.24 -4.02 8.57
C VAL A 75 2.26 -4.93 9.23
N CYS A 76 2.03 -6.24 9.13
CA CYS A 76 3.04 -7.23 9.46
C CYS A 76 4.03 -7.29 8.29
N VAL A 77 5.24 -6.76 8.51
CA VAL A 77 6.31 -6.73 7.49
C VAL A 77 7.02 -8.08 7.42
N GLU A 78 7.25 -8.68 8.58
CA GLU A 78 7.86 -9.99 8.73
C GLU A 78 7.22 -10.73 9.91
N SER A 79 7.25 -12.05 9.82
CA SER A 79 6.86 -12.93 10.90
C SER A 79 7.98 -13.93 11.13
N LEU A 80 8.32 -14.17 12.40
CA LEU A 80 9.29 -15.20 12.79
C LEU A 80 8.78 -16.62 12.54
N VAL A 81 7.50 -16.75 12.23
CA VAL A 81 6.85 -17.99 11.81
C VAL A 81 6.16 -17.78 10.48
N THR A 82 6.19 -18.77 9.60
CA THR A 82 5.45 -18.68 8.34
C THR A 82 3.95 -18.55 8.67
N PRO A 83 3.29 -17.46 8.29
CA PRO A 83 1.85 -17.38 8.38
C PRO A 83 1.30 -18.47 7.46
N ASP A 84 0.29 -19.22 7.92
CA ASP A 84 -0.33 -20.28 7.11
C ASP A 84 -1.06 -19.65 5.92
N LEU A 85 -0.33 -19.45 4.82
CA LEU A 85 -0.76 -18.77 3.61
C LEU A 85 -0.63 -19.75 2.46
N GLY A 86 -1.77 -20.27 2.02
CA GLY A 86 -1.86 -21.07 0.80
C GLY A 86 -1.21 -20.35 -0.37
N LYS A 87 -0.17 -20.97 -0.92
CA LYS A 87 0.53 -20.74 -2.20
C LYS A 87 0.61 -19.29 -2.70
N ILE A 88 1.79 -18.71 -2.53
CA ILE A 88 2.24 -17.44 -3.11
C ILE A 88 2.28 -17.55 -4.65
N CYS A 89 1.90 -16.45 -5.31
CA CYS A 89 1.94 -16.26 -6.75
C CYS A 89 3.30 -16.63 -7.34
N GLN A 90 3.33 -17.68 -8.16
CA GLN A 90 4.44 -17.91 -9.06
C GLN A 90 4.27 -16.96 -10.25
N THR A 91 5.24 -16.07 -10.45
CA THR A 91 5.41 -15.44 -11.76
C THR A 91 5.91 -16.53 -12.71
N GLU A 92 5.03 -17.02 -13.57
CA GLU A 92 5.43 -17.81 -14.74
C GLU A 92 6.32 -16.92 -15.63
N GLU A 93 7.64 -17.11 -15.57
CA GLU A 93 8.50 -16.75 -16.69
C GLU A 93 8.27 -17.78 -17.80
N ARG A 94 7.47 -17.43 -18.81
CA ARG A 94 7.43 -18.19 -20.07
C ARG A 94 8.68 -17.86 -20.86
N GLY A 95 9.61 -18.82 -20.91
CA GLY A 95 10.64 -18.91 -21.94
C GLY A 95 10.10 -19.41 -23.26
#